data_AF-A0A7Y8SPA3-F1
#
_entry.id   AF-A0A7Y8SPA3-F1
#
_cell.length_a   1.000
_cell.length_b   1.000
_cell.length_c   1.000
_cell.angle_alpha   90.00
_cell.angle_beta   90.00
_cell.angle_gamma   90.00
#
_symmetry.space_group_name_H-M   'P 1'
#
loop_
_entity.id
_entity.type
_entity.pdbx_description
1 polymer ?
#
loop_
_entity_poly.entity_id
_entity_poly.type
_entity_poly.pdbx_seq_one_letter_code
_entity_poly.pdbx_strand_id
1 'polypeptide(L)'
;MSLILRLVFVVLLLGAVALGVFYFRYGTLDTCRALAIEQTEDADRALEENFGIEVRDPIERLNRALTSQMTSRECFDELVKEWTGDEP
;
A
#
# COMPACT_ATOMS: atom_id res chain seq x y z
N MET A 1 36.51 -14.19 -2.05
CA MET A 1 35.04 -14.32 -2.02
C MET A 1 34.47 -12.92 -2.21
N SER A 2 33.92 -12.64 -3.40
CA SER A 2 33.89 -11.30 -3.99
C SER A 2 32.92 -10.33 -3.30
N LEU A 3 33.30 -9.06 -3.21
CA LEU A 3 32.48 -7.95 -2.70
C LEU A 3 31.09 -7.90 -3.36
N ILE A 4 31.03 -8.31 -4.63
CA ILE A 4 29.80 -8.40 -5.45
C ILE A 4 28.80 -9.38 -4.83
N LEU A 5 29.24 -10.56 -4.37
CA LEU A 5 28.35 -11.54 -3.75
C LEU A 5 27.70 -11.00 -2.47
N ARG A 6 28.46 -10.22 -1.68
CA ARG A 6 27.95 -9.58 -0.46
C ARG A 6 26.93 -8.50 -0.78
N LEU A 7 27.19 -7.67 -1.80
CA LEU A 7 26.24 -6.64 -2.24
C LEU A 7 24.92 -7.26 -2.73
N VAL A 8 25.00 -8.31 -3.56
CA VAL A 8 23.80 -9.03 -4.03
C VAL A 8 23.01 -9.60 -2.85
N PHE A 9 23.70 -10.20 -1.86
CA PHE A 9 23.04 -10.74 -0.68
C PHE A 9 22.36 -9.66 0.17
N VAL A 10 22.99 -8.50 0.34
CA VAL A 10 22.41 -7.35 1.06
C VAL A 10 21.16 -6.83 0.34
N VAL A 11 21.20 -6.68 -0.98
CA VAL A 11 20.03 -6.23 -1.77
C VAL A 11 18.88 -7.22 -1.67
N LEU A 12 19.16 -8.53 -1.74
CA LEU A 12 18.14 -9.56 -1.55
C LEU A 12 17.51 -9.52 -0.15
N LEU A 13 18.34 -9.33 0.89
CA LEU A 13 17.85 -9.16 2.26
C LEU A 13 16.94 -7.94 2.38
N LEU A 14 17.34 -6.79 1.83
CA LEU A 14 16.53 -5.58 1.84
C LEU A 14 15.19 -5.78 1.10
N GLY A 15 15.21 -6.45 -0.05
CA GLY A 15 13.99 -6.78 -0.79
C GLY A 15 13.05 -7.70 0.00
N ALA A 16 13.59 -8.71 0.69
CA ALA A 16 12.81 -9.61 1.54
C ALA A 16 12.21 -8.87 2.75
N VAL A 17 12.97 -7.97 3.38
CA VAL A 17 12.48 -7.13 4.48
C VAL A 17 11.37 -6.20 3.99
N ALA A 18 11.54 -5.55 2.84
CA ALA A 18 10.51 -4.67 2.27
C ALA A 18 9.19 -5.42 1.99
N LEU A 19 9.27 -6.61 1.38
CA LEU A 19 8.09 -7.47 1.16
C LEU A 19 7.48 -7.95 2.49
N GLY A 20 8.31 -8.26 3.48
CA GLY A 20 7.86 -8.64 4.82
C GLY A 20 7.09 -7.51 5.52
N VAL A 21 7.61 -6.29 5.48
CA VAL A 21 6.96 -5.10 6.03
C VAL A 21 5.64 -4.83 5.30
N PHE A 22 5.64 -4.91 3.97
CA PHE A 22 4.43 -4.74 3.15
C PHE A 22 3.35 -5.75 3.55
N TYR A 23 3.70 -7.04 3.60
CA TYR A 23 2.77 -8.08 3.99
C TYR A 23 2.28 -7.91 5.43
N PHE A 24 3.14 -7.48 6.35
CA PHE A 24 2.78 -7.22 7.74
C PHE A 24 1.78 -6.06 7.87
N ARG A 25 1.93 -5.01 7.06
CA ARG A 25 1.05 -3.82 7.05
C ARG A 25 -0.33 -4.11 6.45
N TYR A 26 -0.39 -4.78 5.30
CA TYR A 26 -1.65 -4.95 4.54
C TYR A 26 -2.26 -6.36 4.61
N GLY A 27 -1.53 -7.34 5.14
CA GLY A 27 -1.95 -8.76 5.12
C GLY A 27 -2.03 -9.38 3.73
N THR A 28 -1.50 -8.71 2.71
CA THR A 28 -1.56 -9.12 1.30
C THR A 28 -0.33 -8.63 0.55
N LEU A 29 0.01 -9.31 -0.55
CA LEU A 29 1.01 -8.85 -1.53
C LEU A 29 0.34 -8.24 -2.78
N ASP A 30 -0.99 -8.20 -2.80
CA ASP A 30 -1.77 -7.60 -3.88
C ASP A 30 -1.79 -6.07 -3.72
N THR A 31 -1.19 -5.37 -4.68
CA THR A 31 -1.04 -3.92 -4.66
C THR A 31 -2.38 -3.19 -4.74
N CYS A 32 -3.36 -3.73 -5.45
CA CYS A 32 -4.70 -3.14 -5.53
C CYS A 32 -5.44 -3.27 -4.21
N ARG A 33 -5.28 -4.41 -3.53
CA ARG A 33 -5.87 -4.57 -2.19
C ARG A 33 -5.19 -3.68 -1.14
N ALA A 34 -3.86 -3.54 -1.21
CA ALA A 34 -3.12 -2.63 -0.33
C ALA A 34 -3.56 -1.17 -0.54
N LEU A 35 -3.71 -0.72 -1.79
CA LEU A 35 -4.16 0.62 -2.13
C LEU A 35 -5.57 0.91 -1.61
N ALA A 36 -6.48 -0.05 -1.76
CA ALA A 36 -7.82 0.09 -1.23
C ALA A 36 -7.84 0.24 0.30
N ILE A 37 -6.92 -0.43 1.02
CA ILE A 37 -6.80 -0.30 2.48
C ILE A 37 -6.31 1.10 2.85
N GLU A 38 -5.25 1.61 2.20
CA GLU A 38 -4.69 2.94 2.51
C GLU A 38 -5.73 4.04 2.30
N GLN A 39 -6.37 4.08 1.13
CA GLN A 39 -7.40 5.08 0.81
C GLN A 39 -8.60 5.00 1.74
N THR A 40 -8.90 3.81 2.25
CA THR A 40 -9.98 3.65 3.23
C THR A 40 -9.56 4.18 4.59
N GLU A 41 -8.33 3.87 5.03
CA GLU A 41 -7.79 4.31 6.31
C GLU A 41 -7.67 5.84 6.38
N ASP A 42 -7.23 6.47 5.30
CA ASP A 42 -7.12 7.94 5.24
C ASP A 42 -8.48 8.63 5.19
N ALA A 43 -9.43 8.10 4.43
CA ALA A 43 -10.78 8.66 4.40
C ALA A 43 -11.54 8.46 5.72
N ASP A 44 -11.38 7.29 6.36
CA ASP A 44 -11.96 7.00 7.68
C ASP A 44 -11.33 7.93 8.73
N ARG A 45 -10.00 8.09 8.75
CA ARG A 45 -9.31 9.02 9.65
C ARG A 45 -9.77 10.46 9.46
N ALA A 46 -9.86 10.94 8.22
CA ALA A 46 -10.32 12.30 7.93
C ALA A 46 -11.77 12.53 8.41
N LEU A 47 -12.64 11.53 8.29
CA LEU A 47 -14.04 11.64 8.71
C LEU A 47 -14.22 11.46 10.22
N GLU A 48 -13.43 10.61 10.86
CA GLU A 48 -13.38 10.48 12.31
C GLU A 48 -12.88 11.78 12.96
N GLU A 49 -11.79 12.35 12.46
CA GLU A 49 -11.21 13.59 13.01
C GLU A 49 -12.12 14.81 12.84
N ASN A 50 -12.83 14.92 11.71
CA ASN A 50 -13.67 16.09 11.42
C ASN A 50 -15.13 15.93 11.89
N PHE A 51 -15.66 14.71 11.90
CA PHE A 51 -17.10 14.46 12.14
C PHE A 51 -17.39 13.41 13.21
N GLY A 52 -16.39 12.63 13.66
CA GLY A 52 -16.56 11.55 14.64
C GLY A 52 -17.40 10.38 14.11
N ILE A 53 -17.36 10.14 12.79
CA ILE A 53 -18.13 9.09 12.13
C ILE A 53 -17.17 8.07 11.51
N GLU A 54 -17.27 6.81 11.92
CA GLU A 54 -16.59 5.69 11.27
C GLU A 54 -17.40 5.25 10.03
N VAL A 55 -16.76 5.24 8.86
CA VAL A 55 -17.36 4.84 7.59
C VAL A 55 -16.50 3.84 6.82
N ARG A 56 -15.60 3.16 7.52
CA ARG A 56 -14.65 2.20 6.96
C ARG A 56 -15.27 1.18 6.00
N ASP A 57 -16.37 0.54 6.38
CA ASP A 57 -17.02 -0.51 5.57
C ASP A 57 -17.55 -0.04 4.20
N PRO A 58 -18.34 1.05 4.10
CA PRO A 58 -18.81 1.53 2.80
C PRO A 58 -17.68 2.09 1.92
N ILE A 59 -16.67 2.72 2.52
CA ILE A 59 -15.52 3.26 1.77
C ILE A 59 -14.64 2.12 1.24
N GLU A 60 -14.39 1.07 2.04
CA GLU A 60 -13.60 -0.09 1.59
C GLU A 60 -14.26 -0.76 0.38
N ARG A 61 -15.58 -0.90 0.36
CA ARG A 61 -16.31 -1.47 -0.78
C ARG A 61 -16.20 -0.60 -2.02
N LEU A 62 -16.26 0.72 -1.86
CA LEU A 62 -16.13 1.66 -2.96
C LEU A 62 -14.71 1.62 -3.54
N ASN A 63 -13.69 1.69 -2.68
CA ASN A 63 -12.29 1.64 -3.09
C ASN A 63 -11.93 0.31 -3.73
N ARG A 64 -12.49 -0.80 -3.24
CA ARG A 64 -12.33 -2.12 -3.87
C ARG A 64 -12.97 -2.18 -5.26
N ALA A 65 -14.10 -1.50 -5.47
CA ALA A 65 -14.72 -1.40 -6.79
C ALA A 65 -13.90 -0.52 -7.74
N LEU A 66 -13.35 0.60 -7.26
CA LEU A 66 -12.49 1.49 -8.04
C LEU A 66 -11.19 0.78 -8.45
N THR A 67 -10.50 0.16 -7.49
CA THR A 67 -9.27 -0.61 -7.75
C THR A 67 -9.50 -1.86 -8.60
N SER A 68 -10.70 -2.45 -8.60
CA SER A 68 -11.01 -3.58 -9.48
C SER A 68 -10.98 -3.25 -10.98
N GLN A 69 -11.06 -1.96 -11.32
CA GLN A 69 -10.93 -1.49 -12.71
C GLN A 69 -9.49 -1.12 -13.08
N MET A 70 -8.59 -1.11 -12.11
CA MET A 70 -7.18 -0.80 -12.31
C MET A 70 -6.37 -2.06 -12.57
N THR A 71 -5.30 -1.91 -13.34
CA THR A 71 -4.27 -2.93 -13.46
C THR A 71 -3.37 -2.93 -12.22
N SER A 72 -2.75 -4.07 -11.91
CA SER A 72 -1.82 -4.19 -10.77
C SER A 72 -0.65 -3.19 -10.79
N ARG A 73 -0.29 -2.71 -11.99
CA ARG A 73 0.74 -1.67 -12.17
C ARG A 73 0.24 -0.28 -11.78
N GLU A 74 -0.99 0.06 -12.17
CA GLU A 74 -1.61 1.34 -11.78
C GLU A 74 -1.79 1.38 -10.27
N CYS A 75 -2.30 0.31 -9.67
CA CYS A 75 -2.42 0.22 -8.21
C CYS A 75 -1.08 0.37 -7.49
N PHE A 76 0.00 -0.17 -8.06
CA PHE A 76 1.34 -0.02 -7.48
C PHE A 76 1.85 1.42 -7.60
N ASP A 77 1.69 2.06 -8.76
CA ASP A 77 2.14 3.44 -8.99
C ASP A 77 1.43 4.43 -8.04
N GLU A 78 0.13 4.22 -7.84
CA GLU A 78 -0.68 5.05 -6.95
C GLU A 78 -0.35 4.81 -5.47
N LEU A 79 -0.12 3.55 -5.07
CA LEU A 79 0.33 3.23 -3.71
C LEU A 79 1.72 3.82 -3.41
N VAL A 80 2.62 3.80 -4.39
CA VAL A 80 3.95 4.41 -4.23
C VAL A 80 3.83 5.93 -4.07
N LYS A 81 2.97 6.60 -4.85
CA LYS A 81 2.73 8.05 -4.70
C LYS A 81 2.25 8.42 -3.31
N GLU A 82 1.30 7.66 -2.79
CA GLU A 82 0.78 7.81 -1.43
C GLU A 82 1.91 7.70 -0.38
N TRP A 83 2.79 6.72 -0.55
CA TRP A 83 3.94 6.51 0.35
C TRP A 83 5.02 7.59 0.24
N THR A 84 5.28 8.09 -0.96
CA THR A 84 6.31 9.10 -1.19
C THR A 84 5.81 10.52 -0.92
N GLY A 85 4.50 10.70 -0.70
CA GLY A 85 3.88 12.02 -0.58
C GLY A 85 3.96 12.83 -1.87
N ASP A 86 4.10 12.16 -3.02
CA ASP A 86 4.00 12.79 -4.34
C ASP A 86 2.50 12.91 -4.67
N GLU A 87 1.83 13.84 -3.99
CA GLU A 87 0.55 14.38 -4.41
C GLU A 87 0.78 15.24 -5.68
N PRO A 88 -0.09 15.19 -6.71
CA PRO A 88 -0.07 16.19 -7.78
C PRO A 88 -0.37 17.61 -7.29
#